data_AF-A0AB38NW30-F1
#
_entry.id   AF-A0AB38NW30-F1
#
_cell.length_a   1.000
_cell.length_b   1.000
_cell.length_c   1.000
_cell.angle_alpha   90.00
_cell.angle_beta   90.00
_cell.angle_gamma   90.00
#
_symmetry.space_group_name_H-M   'P 1'
#
loop_
_entity.id
_entity.type
_entity.pdbx_description
1 polymer ?
#
loop_
_entity_poly.entity_id
_entity_poly.type
_entity_poly.pdbx_seq_one_letter_code
_entity_poly.pdbx_strand_id
1 'polypeptide(L)' 'EHDHDDHEGHDHSEGGHGEFTVEYHYQCSDIAKLDTVSTQWFSKFSNTKSMTVNLLTDSAQIQEVLNADRISFRF' A
#
# COMPACT_ATOMS: atom_id res chain seq x y z
N GLU A 1 2.94 -37.12 -43.82
CA GLU A 1 2.25 -35.99 -43.18
C GLU A 1 3.15 -35.49 -42.07
N HIS A 2 3.35 -34.18 -41.98
CA HIS A 2 4.46 -33.58 -41.24
C HIS A 2 4.19 -33.59 -39.73
N ASP A 3 5.12 -34.19 -39.00
CA ASP A 3 5.28 -34.10 -37.56
C ASP A 3 5.92 -32.75 -37.22
N HIS A 4 5.27 -31.97 -36.35
CA HIS A 4 5.82 -30.73 -35.82
C HIS A 4 5.59 -30.72 -34.31
N ASP A 5 6.67 -31.09 -33.61
CA ASP A 5 6.92 -30.94 -32.18
C ASP A 5 6.67 -29.51 -31.67
N ASP A 6 6.18 -29.51 -30.43
CA ASP A 6 6.31 -28.53 -29.34
C ASP A 6 6.88 -27.13 -29.61
N HIS A 7 6.04 -26.14 -29.28
CA HIS A 7 6.52 -24.95 -28.59
C HIS A 7 5.80 -24.77 -27.25
N GLU A 8 6.54 -25.15 -26.22
CA GLU A 8 6.29 -24.94 -24.81
C GLU A 8 5.91 -23.48 -24.47
N GLY A 9 5.03 -23.36 -23.47
CA GLY A 9 5.37 -22.55 -22.31
C GLY A 9 5.50 -21.04 -22.52
N HIS A 10 4.38 -20.37 -22.82
CA HIS A 10 4.19 -19.03 -22.27
C HIS A 10 3.09 -19.09 -21.21
N ASP A 11 3.44 -19.72 -20.08
CA ASP A 11 2.81 -19.39 -18.81
C ASP A 11 3.11 -17.91 -18.57
N HIS A 12 2.16 -17.06 -18.93
CA HIS A 12 2.15 -15.68 -18.50
C HIS A 12 2.04 -15.76 -16.99
N SER A 13 3.18 -15.79 -16.29
CA SER A 13 3.23 -15.47 -14.87
C SER A 13 2.50 -14.15 -14.73
N GLU A 14 1.26 -14.25 -14.27
CA GLU A 14 0.38 -13.13 -14.06
C GLU A 14 1.19 -12.09 -13.30
N GLY A 15 1.23 -10.86 -13.82
CA GLY A 15 1.94 -9.75 -13.18
C GLY A 15 1.40 -9.60 -11.77
N GLY A 16 2.08 -10.26 -10.82
CA GLY A 16 1.65 -10.35 -9.45
C GLY A 16 1.55 -8.95 -8.89
N HIS A 17 0.35 -8.57 -8.44
CA HIS A 17 0.19 -7.36 -7.66
C HIS A 17 1.11 -7.49 -6.44
N GLY A 18 2.23 -6.77 -6.47
CA GLY A 18 3.15 -6.74 -5.34
C GLY A 18 2.42 -6.15 -4.15
N GLU A 19 2.15 -6.98 -3.15
CA GLU A 19 1.65 -6.53 -1.85
C GLU A 19 2.86 -6.34 -0.93
N PHE A 20 2.90 -5.21 -0.22
CA PHE A 20 3.88 -4.95 0.81
C PHE A 20 3.16 -4.37 2.02
N THR A 21 3.59 -4.77 3.20
CA THR A 21 3.08 -4.23 4.47
C THR A 21 4.19 -3.41 5.12
N VAL A 22 3.84 -2.22 5.59
CA VAL A 22 4.75 -1.38 6.37
C VAL A 22 4.08 -1.01 7.69
N GLU A 23 4.78 -1.24 8.79
CA GLU A 23 4.34 -0.88 10.14
C GLU A 23 5.22 0.25 10.66
N TYR A 24 4.60 1.26 11.25
CA TYR A 24 5.28 2.42 11.82
C TYR A 24 4.85 2.62 13.27
N HIS A 25 5.81 2.79 14.18
CA HIS A 25 5.55 3.18 15.57
C HIS A 25 6.04 4.61 15.81
N TYR A 26 5.11 5.49 16.16
CA TYR A 26 5.39 6.87 16.50
C TYR A 26 5.39 7.05 18.02
N GLN A 27 6.47 7.62 18.56
CA GLN A 27 6.55 8.01 19.96
C GLN A 27 6.68 9.53 20.06
N CYS A 28 5.67 10.18 20.61
CA CYS A 28 5.66 11.62 20.88
C CYS A 28 5.63 11.86 22.38
N SER A 29 6.19 12.99 22.85
CA SER A 29 6.09 13.39 24.26
C SER A 29 4.65 13.67 24.69
N ASP A 30 3.79 14.03 23.73
CA ASP A 30 2.37 14.28 23.90
C ASP A 30 1.64 13.77 22.66
N ILE A 31 1.25 12.49 22.67
CA ILE A 31 0.61 11.83 21.53
C ILE A 31 -0.76 12.45 21.19
N ALA A 32 -1.42 13.09 22.16
CA ALA A 32 -2.70 13.77 21.95
C ALA A 32 -2.59 15.01 21.04
N LYS A 33 -1.37 15.46 20.74
CA LYS A 33 -1.11 16.54 19.77
C LYS A 33 -0.82 16.04 18.35
N LEU A 34 -0.73 14.72 18.14
CA LEU A 34 -0.56 14.15 16.81
C LEU A 34 -1.90 14.22 16.07
N ASP A 35 -2.05 15.19 15.17
CA ASP A 35 -3.30 15.44 14.44
C ASP A 35 -3.31 14.79 13.05
N THR A 36 -2.22 14.91 12.28
CA THR A 36 -2.16 14.50 10.87
C THR A 36 -0.84 13.79 10.56
N VAL A 37 -0.90 12.71 9.77
CA VAL A 37 0.26 12.10 9.10
C VAL A 37 0.09 12.19 7.60
N SER A 38 1.14 12.66 6.92
CA SER A 38 1.21 12.76 5.45
C SER A 38 2.31 11.84 4.92
N THR A 39 2.05 11.19 3.79
CA THR A 39 3.01 10.30 3.15
C THR A 39 3.49 10.85 1.81
N GLN A 40 4.75 10.56 1.47
CA GLN A 40 5.30 10.81 0.12
C GLN A 40 5.17 9.58 -0.79
N TRP A 41 4.53 8.50 -0.33
CA TRP A 41 4.51 7.20 -0.99
C TRP A 41 4.18 7.29 -2.49
N PHE A 42 3.08 7.94 -2.85
CA PHE A 42 2.60 8.02 -4.24
C PHE A 42 3.55 8.80 -5.17
N SER A 43 4.40 9.68 -4.62
CA SER A 43 5.45 10.35 -5.40
C SER A 43 6.65 9.44 -5.69
N LYS A 44 6.92 8.47 -4.81
CA LYS A 44 8.02 7.51 -4.95
C LYS A 44 7.60 6.25 -5.72
N PHE A 45 6.34 5.87 -5.57
CA PHE A 45 5.75 4.69 -6.18
C PHE A 45 4.50 5.11 -6.96
N SER A 46 4.70 5.74 -8.11
CA SER A 46 3.64 6.33 -8.94
C SER A 46 2.60 5.32 -9.46
N ASN A 47 2.95 4.03 -9.47
CA ASN A 47 2.06 2.96 -9.91
C ASN A 47 1.14 2.45 -8.78
N THR A 48 1.35 2.88 -7.52
CA THR A 48 0.46 2.50 -6.41
C THR A 48 -0.89 3.19 -6.57
N LYS A 49 -1.95 2.41 -6.79
CA LYS A 49 -3.32 2.93 -6.95
C LYS A 49 -3.92 3.43 -5.62
N SER A 50 -3.73 2.66 -4.56
CA SER A 50 -4.30 2.95 -3.24
C SER A 50 -3.50 2.30 -2.14
N MET A 51 -3.62 2.84 -0.93
CA MET A 51 -3.07 2.29 0.30
C MET A 51 -4.17 2.27 1.36
N THR A 52 -4.37 1.12 2.00
CA THR A 52 -5.25 1.01 3.16
C THR A 52 -4.43 1.29 4.41
N VAL A 53 -4.85 2.28 5.19
CA VAL A 53 -4.25 2.63 6.47
C VAL A 53 -5.18 2.16 7.57
N ASN A 54 -4.66 1.31 8.47
CA ASN A 54 -5.35 0.95 9.70
C ASN A 54 -4.72 1.74 10.85
N LEU A 55 -5.48 2.67 11.40
CA LEU A 55 -5.10 3.47 12.56
C LEU A 55 -5.57 2.77 13.84
N LEU A 56 -4.65 2.59 14.78
CA LEU A 56 -4.90 1.98 16.10
C LEU A 56 -4.42 2.94 17.18
N THR A 57 -5.32 3.36 18.05
CA THR A 57 -5.04 4.18 19.24
C THR A 57 -5.55 3.48 20.49
N ASP A 58 -5.36 4.08 21.65
CA ASP A 58 -5.89 3.59 22.93
C ASP A 58 -7.43 3.66 23.01
N SER A 59 -8.06 4.50 22.18
CA SER A 59 -9.49 4.82 22.25
C SER A 59 -10.27 4.51 20.97
N ALA A 60 -9.59 4.32 19.83
CA ALA A 60 -10.23 4.10 18.54
C ALA A 60 -9.41 3.22 17.58
N GLN A 61 -10.13 2.52 16.71
CA GLN A 61 -9.60 1.84 15.53
C GLN A 61 -10.34 2.35 14.28
N ILE A 62 -9.60 2.89 13.31
CA ILE A 62 -10.16 3.52 12.12
C ILE A 62 -9.44 2.96 10.89
N GLN A 63 -10.17 2.78 9.78
CA GLN A 63 -9.60 2.44 8.49
C GLN A 63 -9.80 3.58 7.50
N GLU A 64 -8.75 3.93 6.79
CA GLU A 64 -8.74 4.97 5.77
C GLU A 64 -8.11 4.45 4.48
N VAL A 65 -8.54 5.01 3.35
CA VAL A 65 -7.94 4.73 2.04
C VAL A 65 -7.26 6.00 1.54
N LEU A 66 -5.96 5.90 1.29
CA LEU A 66 -5.15 6.93 0.66
C LEU A 66 -4.94 6.62 -0.82
N ASN A 67 -4.73 7.66 -1.61
CA ASN A 67 -4.36 7.60 -3.02
C ASN A 67 -3.55 8.86 -3.38
N ALA A 68 -3.20 9.03 -4.66
CA ALA A 68 -2.42 10.18 -5.10
C ALA A 68 -3.09 11.54 -4.83
N ASP A 69 -4.43 11.60 -4.74
CA ASP A 69 -5.20 12.82 -4.46
C ASP A 69 -5.39 13.06 -2.95
N ARG A 70 -5.34 12.00 -2.13
CA ARG A 70 -5.48 12.05 -0.67
C ARG A 70 -4.30 11.34 -0.02
N ILE A 71 -3.25 12.10 0.27
CA ILE A 71 -1.96 11.59 0.78
C ILE A 71 -1.80 11.69 2.31
N SER A 72 -2.87 12.04 3.03
CA SER A 72 -2.83 12.28 4.48
C SER A 72 -4.05 11.72 5.19
N PHE A 73 -3.86 11.29 6.43
CA PHE A 73 -4.91 10.87 7.36
C PHE A 73 -4.77 11.57 8.72
N ARG A 74 -5.85 11.56 9.49
CA ARG A 74 -5.92 12.19 10.81
C ARG A 74 -6.21 11.17 11.90
N PHE A 75 -5.82 11.52 13.13
CA PHE A 75 -6.08 10.74 14.35
C PHE A 75 -7.42 11.13 14.99
#